data_AF-A0A2G9UUU1-F1
#
_entry.id   AF-A0A2G9UUU1-F1
#
_cell.length_a   1.000
_cell.length_b   1.000
_cell.length_c   1.000
_cell.angle_alpha   90.00
_cell.angle_beta   90.00
_cell.angle_gamma   90.00
#
_symmetry.space_group_name_H-M   'P 1'
#
loop_
_entity.id
_entity.type
_entity.pdbx_description
1 polymer ?
#
loop_
_entity_poly.entity_id
_entity_poly.type
_entity_poly.pdbx_seq_one_letter_code
_entity_poly.pdbx_strand_id
1 'polypeptide(L)'
;MADNGVNEELGKNNQPVYISAVIFLLKPVPVWTQTWVVRCAEGIDELLETIATQILFFVYDLIVFIPFKIWADPSQKLRMSQRSKAGPVKDGDPTSPWRHNNVKEGPLASHVFEGCHTLAEQWNECVRRYGDLDCLGTREVLSIHKEKQKTGKIFEKWEMGNYHWRSFKNVDERVNMVASGLSSLGCKKNDKIILFAETREEWMTTALACFKSCLPVVTVYATLGDEAVEYALKEVDAKTVFTSEILLPKVLKAIKNGIQVSKIIFFASPDPQTEHKHDDENVQIISFEDLLNQGSPEAFEPRSSPEDIAVIMYTSGTTGNPKGVMISHENIVAAVAGQIPAVMDRIYKAVIEEVNSNSLLFREMFRACYERKRARYEEGYTSFILNKFMNICFCCPVVQGYGLTETCGAGTLADTHDLSTGTVGPPLTSIEILLEEWKEAGYSPHNETPQGEVLIGGKSVAIGYYNNPEKTKIGISDGDIESLCNNKDMVSAVLKDVHSHVNGKLQKVEVPRKILLCPEAWTPATGLVTEALKLKRKTIEKQFREQIDELYS
;
A
#
# COMPACT_ATOMS: atom_id res chain seq x y z
N MET A 1 -19.01 -44.04 0.30
CA MET A 1 -18.82 -43.83 1.73
C MET A 1 -17.33 -43.69 1.96
N ALA A 2 -16.82 -42.46 1.86
CA ALA A 2 -15.43 -42.10 2.08
C ALA A 2 -15.37 -40.59 2.35
N ASP A 3 -14.88 -40.26 3.55
CA ASP A 3 -14.32 -39.00 4.09
C ASP A 3 -14.88 -37.63 3.65
N ASN A 4 -15.82 -37.15 4.47
CA ASN A 4 -16.23 -35.74 4.60
C ASN A 4 -15.54 -35.06 5.81
N GLY A 5 -14.31 -35.42 6.16
CA GLY A 5 -13.72 -35.11 7.47
C GLY A 5 -12.88 -33.83 7.62
N VAL A 6 -12.73 -32.97 6.60
CA VAL A 6 -11.74 -31.87 6.65
C VAL A 6 -12.35 -30.46 6.46
N ASN A 7 -13.65 -30.34 6.17
CA ASN A 7 -14.29 -29.04 5.89
C ASN A 7 -15.15 -28.45 7.03
N GLU A 8 -15.20 -29.06 8.23
CA GLU A 8 -16.09 -28.61 9.31
C GLU A 8 -15.42 -27.83 10.46
N GLU A 9 -14.09 -27.72 10.54
CA GLU A 9 -13.41 -27.04 11.65
C GLU A 9 -12.95 -25.59 11.39
N LEU A 10 -13.05 -25.08 10.16
CA LEU A 10 -12.68 -23.69 9.84
C LEU A 10 -13.82 -22.66 10.03
N GLY A 11 -15.02 -23.10 10.43
CA GLY A 11 -16.21 -22.25 10.51
C GLY A 11 -16.63 -21.79 11.92
N LYS A 12 -15.84 -22.06 12.97
CA LYS A 12 -16.23 -21.74 14.35
C LYS A 12 -15.07 -21.17 15.17
N ASN A 13 -14.60 -19.98 14.80
CA ASN A 13 -14.00 -19.03 15.75
C ASN A 13 -14.00 -17.65 15.09
N ASN A 14 -15.02 -16.85 15.42
CA ASN A 14 -15.19 -15.47 14.98
C ASN A 14 -14.25 -14.52 15.76
N GLN A 15 -12.99 -14.95 16.00
CA GLN A 15 -11.98 -14.12 16.64
C GLN A 15 -11.24 -13.30 15.57
N PRO A 16 -11.07 -11.98 15.78
CA PRO A 16 -10.30 -11.14 14.85
C PRO A 16 -8.86 -11.68 14.72
N VAL A 17 -8.39 -11.80 13.49
CA VAL A 17 -6.98 -12.11 13.19
C VAL A 17 -6.19 -10.83 13.42
N TYR A 18 -5.18 -10.87 14.29
CA TYR A 18 -4.30 -9.75 14.58
C TYR A 18 -2.95 -9.93 13.87
N ILE A 19 -2.45 -8.87 13.24
CA ILE A 19 -1.09 -8.83 12.67
C ILE A 19 -0.25 -7.82 13.45
N SER A 20 0.94 -8.26 13.86
CA SER A 20 1.93 -7.40 14.53
C SER A 20 2.61 -6.42 13.56
N ALA A 21 2.75 -5.18 14.01
CA ALA A 21 3.55 -4.14 13.39
C ALA A 21 4.53 -3.54 14.40
N VAL A 22 5.83 -3.68 14.16
CA VAL A 22 6.87 -3.01 14.95
C VAL A 22 7.00 -1.55 14.50
N ILE A 23 6.47 -0.63 15.31
CA ILE A 23 6.59 0.82 15.08
C ILE A 23 7.61 1.40 16.06
N PHE A 24 8.73 1.90 15.54
CA PHE A 24 9.64 2.72 16.35
C PHE A 24 9.01 4.09 16.60
N LEU A 25 8.34 4.25 17.75
CA LEU A 25 7.93 5.56 18.26
C LEU A 25 9.18 6.29 18.76
N LEU A 26 9.84 7.03 17.87
CA LEU A 26 10.92 7.93 18.27
C LEU A 26 10.35 9.02 19.18
N LYS A 27 10.91 9.12 20.40
CA LYS A 27 10.62 10.22 21.32
C LYS A 27 10.83 11.56 20.61
N PRO A 28 9.91 12.53 20.73
CA PRO A 28 10.21 13.90 20.36
C PRO A 28 11.30 14.42 21.30
N VAL A 29 12.51 14.61 20.77
CA VAL A 29 13.58 15.34 21.46
C VAL A 29 13.23 16.84 21.41
N PRO A 30 13.35 17.60 22.50
CA PRO A 30 13.17 19.04 22.46
C PRO A 30 14.30 19.65 21.62
N VAL A 31 13.99 20.04 20.39
CA VAL A 31 14.89 20.89 19.59
C VAL A 31 14.68 22.31 20.10
N TRP A 32 15.60 22.77 20.94
CA TRP A 32 15.80 24.19 21.21
C TRP A 32 16.12 24.88 19.89
N THR A 33 15.17 25.63 19.34
CA THR A 33 15.41 26.48 18.18
C THR A 33 16.29 27.66 18.61
N GLN A 34 17.58 27.59 18.29
CA GLN A 34 18.43 28.77 18.23
C GLN A 34 17.93 29.68 17.12
N THR A 35 17.61 30.90 17.52
CA THR A 35 17.26 32.04 16.70
C THR A 35 18.41 32.36 15.74
N TRP A 36 18.19 32.21 14.43
CA TRP A 36 19.08 32.78 13.42
C TRP A 36 18.59 34.18 13.09
N VAL A 37 19.25 35.18 13.68
CA VAL A 37 19.21 36.57 13.23
C VAL A 37 20.12 36.65 12.01
N VAL A 38 19.53 36.83 10.82
CA VAL A 38 20.30 37.20 9.63
C VAL A 38 20.77 38.64 9.81
N ARG A 39 22.09 38.82 9.93
CA ARG A 39 22.74 40.11 9.72
C ARG A 39 22.69 40.41 8.22
N CYS A 40 21.91 41.40 7.81
CA CYS A 40 22.18 42.17 6.61
C CYS A 40 22.70 43.54 7.04
N ALA A 41 23.92 43.86 6.61
CA ALA A 41 24.40 45.23 6.53
C ALA A 41 24.47 45.56 5.04
N GLU A 42 23.65 46.51 4.58
CA GLU A 42 24.05 47.72 3.83
C GLU A 42 22.84 48.35 3.10
N GLY A 43 22.45 49.56 3.52
CA GLY A 43 21.54 50.44 2.76
C GLY A 43 20.22 50.80 3.46
N ILE A 44 19.88 52.10 3.46
CA ILE A 44 18.58 52.62 3.93
C ILE A 44 17.41 52.09 3.06
N ASP A 45 17.70 51.67 1.82
CA ASP A 45 16.71 51.17 0.87
C ASP A 45 16.22 49.74 1.18
N GLU A 46 17.07 48.83 1.67
CA GLU A 46 16.64 47.47 2.08
C GLU A 46 15.73 47.50 3.32
N LEU A 47 15.96 48.46 4.24
CA LEU A 47 15.09 48.65 5.40
C LEU A 47 13.70 49.14 4.98
N LEU A 48 13.64 50.07 4.02
CA LEU A 48 12.38 50.56 3.46
C LEU A 48 11.64 49.47 2.68
N GLU A 49 12.33 48.65 1.90
CA GLU A 49 11.72 47.50 1.22
C GLU A 49 11.22 46.42 2.20
N THR A 50 11.97 46.17 3.28
CA THR A 50 11.55 45.23 4.33
C THR A 50 10.33 45.75 5.07
N ILE A 51 10.30 47.03 5.43
CA ILE A 51 9.15 47.69 6.07
C ILE A 51 7.95 47.71 5.11
N ALA A 52 8.15 48.05 3.84
CA ALA A 52 7.09 48.03 2.83
C ALA A 52 6.52 46.62 2.63
N THR A 53 7.38 45.60 2.62
CA THR A 53 6.98 44.18 2.54
C THR A 53 6.20 43.75 3.78
N GLN A 54 6.65 44.14 4.98
CA GLN A 54 5.93 43.87 6.23
C GLN A 54 4.57 44.57 6.28
N ILE A 55 4.48 45.82 5.81
CA ILE A 55 3.21 46.56 5.69
C ILE A 55 2.30 45.89 4.66
N LEU A 56 2.83 45.46 3.51
CA LEU A 56 2.08 44.76 2.48
C LEU A 56 1.50 43.43 3.00
N PHE A 57 2.31 42.61 3.68
CA PHE A 57 1.84 41.38 4.31
C PHE A 57 0.86 41.66 5.45
N PHE A 58 1.05 42.70 6.26
CA PHE A 58 0.11 43.09 7.31
C PHE A 58 -1.25 43.54 6.75
N VAL A 59 -1.26 44.32 5.67
CA VAL A 59 -2.49 44.74 4.97
C VAL A 59 -3.16 43.55 4.28
N TYR A 60 -2.39 42.68 3.62
CA TYR A 60 -2.89 41.43 3.06
C TYR A 60 -3.52 40.55 4.14
N ASP A 61 -2.84 40.36 5.26
CA ASP A 61 -3.34 39.59 6.40
C ASP A 61 -4.60 40.24 6.98
N LEU A 62 -4.67 41.56 7.15
CA LEU A 62 -5.90 42.23 7.60
C LEU A 62 -7.08 42.03 6.64
N ILE A 63 -6.83 42.12 5.33
CA ILE A 63 -7.85 41.97 4.28
C ILE A 63 -8.30 40.52 4.15
N VAL A 64 -7.41 39.53 4.33
CA VAL A 64 -7.71 38.11 4.18
C VAL A 64 -8.19 37.48 5.49
N PHE A 65 -7.69 37.93 6.64
CA PHE A 65 -8.01 37.39 7.96
C PHE A 65 -9.46 37.62 8.35
N ILE A 66 -10.05 38.77 8.00
CA ILE A 66 -11.46 39.05 8.30
C ILE A 66 -12.39 38.09 7.53
N PRO A 67 -12.31 37.98 6.18
CA PRO A 67 -12.89 36.90 5.38
C PRO A 67 -12.64 35.50 5.94
N PHE A 68 -11.38 35.16 6.23
CA PHE A 68 -10.99 33.84 6.74
C PHE A 68 -11.65 33.52 8.08
N LYS A 69 -11.75 34.49 8.99
CA LYS A 69 -12.39 34.31 10.30
C LYS A 69 -13.92 34.20 10.20
N ILE A 70 -14.53 34.91 9.24
CA ILE A 70 -15.98 34.88 9.02
C ILE A 70 -16.42 33.61 8.26
N TRP A 71 -15.62 33.14 7.30
CA TRP A 71 -16.01 32.06 6.37
C TRP A 71 -15.34 30.71 6.63
N ALA A 72 -14.19 30.64 7.32
CA ALA A 72 -13.44 29.39 7.53
C ALA A 72 -13.41 28.88 8.99
N ASP A 73 -14.26 29.43 9.89
CA ASP A 73 -14.28 29.24 11.37
C ASP A 73 -13.04 28.49 11.93
N PRO A 74 -11.92 29.20 12.12
CA PRO A 74 -10.69 28.60 12.65
C PRO A 74 -10.88 27.92 14.01
N SER A 75 -11.88 28.36 14.77
CA SER A 75 -12.22 27.79 16.07
C SER A 75 -12.86 26.41 15.92
N GLN A 76 -13.73 26.23 14.93
CA GLN A 76 -14.29 24.92 14.60
C GLN A 76 -13.20 23.96 14.14
N LYS A 77 -12.31 24.39 13.26
CA LYS A 77 -11.18 23.56 12.80
C LYS A 77 -10.28 23.15 13.96
N LEU A 78 -9.98 24.07 14.88
CA LEU A 78 -9.20 23.77 16.07
C LEU A 78 -9.93 22.80 17.03
N ARG A 79 -11.24 22.99 17.25
CA ARG A 79 -12.08 22.05 18.04
C ARG A 79 -12.07 20.65 17.43
N MET A 80 -12.20 20.55 16.11
CA MET A 80 -12.14 19.27 15.39
C MET A 80 -10.75 18.64 15.46
N SER A 81 -9.68 19.44 15.40
CA SER A 81 -8.32 18.95 15.60
C SER A 81 -8.07 18.43 17.02
N GLN A 82 -8.67 19.03 18.04
CA GLN A 82 -8.40 18.69 19.45
C GLN A 82 -9.28 17.56 20.00
N ARG A 83 -10.33 17.16 19.28
CA ARG A 83 -11.19 16.05 19.71
C ARG A 83 -10.41 14.74 19.76
N SER A 84 -10.79 13.87 20.70
CA SER A 84 -10.41 12.46 20.62
C SER A 84 -11.05 11.85 19.36
N LYS A 85 -10.27 11.10 18.57
CA LYS A 85 -10.76 10.39 17.38
C LYS A 85 -10.83 8.88 17.56
N ALA A 86 -10.15 8.35 18.57
CA ALA A 86 -10.13 6.93 18.90
C ALA A 86 -9.98 6.73 20.40
N GLY A 87 -10.40 5.56 20.86
CA GLY A 87 -10.22 5.16 22.24
C GLY A 87 -10.41 3.66 22.44
N PRO A 88 -10.04 3.16 23.62
CA PRO A 88 -10.26 1.76 24.00
C PRO A 88 -11.75 1.44 24.05
N VAL A 89 -12.17 0.28 23.54
CA VAL A 89 -13.56 -0.19 23.57
C VAL A 89 -14.09 -0.25 25.00
N LYS A 90 -13.25 -0.64 25.96
CA LYS A 90 -13.57 -0.56 27.40
C LYS A 90 -12.90 0.69 27.97
N ASP A 91 -13.70 1.65 28.42
CA ASP A 91 -13.17 2.89 28.98
C ASP A 91 -12.26 2.64 30.19
N GLY A 92 -11.08 3.24 30.16
CA GLY A 92 -10.06 3.11 31.21
C GLY A 92 -9.19 1.85 31.12
N ASP A 93 -9.45 0.95 30.17
CA ASP A 93 -8.65 -0.26 29.93
C ASP A 93 -7.80 -0.10 28.66
N PRO A 94 -6.50 0.25 28.77
CA PRO A 94 -5.62 0.43 27.63
C PRO A 94 -5.28 -0.89 26.91
N THR A 95 -5.57 -2.03 27.53
CA THR A 95 -5.42 -3.37 26.94
C THR A 95 -6.64 -3.81 26.16
N SER A 96 -7.71 -3.01 26.15
CA SER A 96 -8.85 -3.28 25.27
C SER A 96 -8.59 -2.75 23.86
N PRO A 97 -9.19 -3.35 22.81
CA PRO A 97 -9.00 -2.89 21.44
C PRO A 97 -9.37 -1.42 21.29
N TRP A 98 -8.50 -0.66 20.64
CA TRP A 98 -8.69 0.73 20.28
C TRP A 98 -9.41 0.81 18.94
N ARG A 99 -10.50 1.59 18.90
CA ARG A 99 -11.32 1.78 17.69
C ARG A 99 -11.52 3.26 17.41
N HIS A 100 -11.81 3.57 16.15
CA HIS A 100 -12.29 4.90 15.77
C HIS A 100 -13.60 5.20 16.51
N ASN A 101 -13.77 6.43 17.01
CA ASN A 101 -14.92 6.81 17.84
C ASN A 101 -16.28 6.57 17.16
N ASN A 102 -16.35 6.74 15.83
CA ASN A 102 -17.55 6.45 15.04
C ASN A 102 -18.04 4.99 15.08
N VAL A 103 -17.17 4.03 15.43
CA VAL A 103 -17.48 2.59 15.50
C VAL A 103 -17.08 1.97 16.83
N LYS A 104 -16.81 2.78 17.85
CA LYS A 104 -16.30 2.32 19.15
C LYS A 104 -17.24 1.31 19.82
N GLU A 105 -18.54 1.61 19.83
CA GLU A 105 -19.58 0.78 20.46
C GLU A 105 -20.29 -0.17 19.47
N GLY A 106 -19.97 -0.09 18.17
CA GLY A 106 -20.64 -0.80 17.10
C GLY A 106 -19.77 -1.85 16.39
N PRO A 107 -20.32 -2.53 15.37
CA PRO A 107 -19.51 -3.37 14.50
C PRO A 107 -18.56 -2.51 13.67
N LEU A 108 -17.38 -3.08 13.34
CA LEU A 108 -16.46 -2.47 12.40
C LEU A 108 -17.13 -2.36 11.01
N ALA A 109 -16.77 -1.30 10.27
CA ALA A 109 -17.20 -1.12 8.90
C ALA A 109 -16.72 -2.30 8.04
N SER A 110 -17.64 -2.90 7.28
CA SER A 110 -17.36 -4.12 6.52
C SER A 110 -17.72 -4.02 5.04
N HIS A 111 -18.52 -3.03 4.65
CA HIS A 111 -18.94 -2.78 3.27
C HIS A 111 -19.40 -1.34 3.09
N VAL A 112 -19.29 -0.82 1.85
CA VAL A 112 -19.73 0.54 1.49
C VAL A 112 -21.20 0.58 1.13
N PHE A 113 -21.64 -0.36 0.29
CA PHE A 113 -23.03 -0.49 -0.13
C PHE A 113 -23.67 -1.64 0.62
N GLU A 114 -24.85 -1.39 1.18
CA GLU A 114 -25.60 -2.38 1.96
C GLU A 114 -25.78 -3.68 1.17
N GLY A 115 -25.45 -4.81 1.79
CA GLY A 115 -25.55 -6.13 1.18
C GLY A 115 -24.48 -6.48 0.14
N CYS A 116 -23.52 -5.59 -0.16
CA CYS A 116 -22.42 -5.87 -1.08
C CYS A 116 -21.18 -6.31 -0.30
N HIS A 117 -20.91 -7.61 -0.26
CA HIS A 117 -19.84 -8.22 0.53
C HIS A 117 -18.67 -8.71 -0.34
N THR A 118 -18.85 -8.76 -1.65
CA THR A 118 -17.81 -9.10 -2.63
C THR A 118 -17.46 -7.91 -3.52
N LEU A 119 -16.27 -7.97 -4.12
CA LEU A 119 -15.85 -6.98 -5.13
C LEU A 119 -16.75 -6.99 -6.36
N ALA A 120 -17.30 -8.14 -6.73
CA ALA A 120 -18.21 -8.27 -7.85
C ALA A 120 -19.55 -7.56 -7.57
N GLU A 121 -20.13 -7.76 -6.38
CA GLU A 121 -21.34 -7.06 -5.95
C GLU A 121 -21.10 -5.55 -5.86
N GLN A 122 -19.97 -5.13 -5.28
CA GLN A 122 -19.62 -3.72 -5.16
C GLN A 122 -19.45 -3.06 -6.55
N TRP A 123 -18.82 -3.76 -7.50
CA TRP A 123 -18.69 -3.30 -8.88
C TRP A 123 -20.05 -3.21 -9.58
N ASN A 124 -20.89 -4.24 -9.48
CA ASN A 124 -22.22 -4.25 -10.08
C ASN A 124 -23.09 -3.10 -9.53
N GLU A 125 -22.99 -2.81 -8.22
CA GLU A 125 -23.70 -1.70 -7.59
C GLU A 125 -23.15 -0.34 -8.06
N CYS A 126 -21.84 -0.20 -8.24
CA CYS A 126 -21.23 0.98 -8.88
C CYS A 126 -21.78 1.19 -10.30
N VAL A 127 -21.82 0.14 -11.12
CA VAL A 127 -22.35 0.21 -12.49
C VAL A 127 -23.83 0.57 -12.49
N ARG A 128 -24.62 0.00 -11.58
CA ARG A 128 -26.05 0.32 -11.44
C ARG A 128 -26.28 1.79 -11.08
N ARG A 129 -25.42 2.39 -10.23
CA ARG A 129 -25.57 3.78 -9.77
C ARG A 129 -24.93 4.81 -10.71
N TYR A 130 -23.83 4.45 -11.35
CA TYR A 130 -22.93 5.38 -12.04
C TYR A 130 -22.64 4.99 -13.49
N GLY A 131 -23.44 4.09 -14.07
CA GLY A 131 -23.22 3.46 -15.38
C GLY A 131 -22.81 4.41 -16.50
N ASP A 132 -23.44 5.59 -16.57
CA ASP A 132 -23.20 6.58 -17.64
C ASP A 132 -22.03 7.54 -17.36
N LEU A 133 -21.43 7.50 -16.16
CA LEU A 133 -20.29 8.34 -15.81
C LEU A 133 -18.98 7.77 -16.32
N ASP A 134 -18.01 8.64 -16.62
CA ASP A 134 -16.66 8.26 -16.99
C ASP A 134 -15.99 7.44 -15.86
N CYS A 135 -15.40 6.31 -16.23
CA CYS A 135 -14.79 5.34 -15.32
C CYS A 135 -13.28 5.22 -15.56
N LEU A 136 -12.88 4.79 -16.76
CA LEU A 136 -11.48 4.58 -17.13
C LEU A 136 -11.10 5.46 -18.31
N GLY A 137 -10.02 6.22 -18.15
CA GLY A 137 -9.48 7.11 -19.17
C GLY A 137 -8.11 6.63 -19.65
N THR A 138 -7.98 6.43 -20.96
CA THR A 138 -6.71 6.04 -21.59
C THR A 138 -6.27 7.13 -22.55
N ARG A 139 -4.98 7.44 -22.59
CA ARG A 139 -4.44 8.46 -23.49
C ARG A 139 -3.89 7.81 -24.75
N GLU A 140 -4.32 8.32 -25.90
CA GLU A 140 -3.82 7.88 -27.20
C GLU A 140 -2.30 8.11 -27.31
N VAL A 141 -1.58 7.13 -27.86
CA VAL A 141 -0.16 7.24 -28.20
C VAL A 141 -0.06 7.40 -29.71
N LEU A 142 0.32 8.59 -30.16
CA LEU A 142 0.41 8.92 -31.59
C LEU A 142 1.71 8.42 -32.19
N SER A 143 2.82 8.57 -31.45
CA SER A 143 4.12 8.09 -31.87
C SER A 143 5.07 7.91 -30.68
N ILE A 144 6.06 7.01 -30.81
CA ILE A 144 7.13 6.85 -29.83
C ILE A 144 8.47 7.11 -30.52
N HIS A 145 9.18 8.15 -30.09
CA HIS A 145 10.50 8.49 -30.59
C HIS A 145 11.59 7.89 -29.69
N LYS A 146 12.49 7.11 -30.26
CA LYS A 146 13.62 6.49 -29.54
C LYS A 146 14.89 7.31 -29.78
N GLU A 147 15.36 8.01 -28.75
CA GLU A 147 16.59 8.80 -28.80
C GLU A 147 17.72 8.08 -28.05
N LYS A 148 18.82 7.78 -28.76
CA LYS A 148 20.01 7.20 -28.13
C LYS A 148 20.80 8.30 -27.44
N GLN A 149 20.84 8.29 -26.11
CA GLN A 149 21.64 9.22 -25.33
C GLN A 149 23.14 8.95 -25.52
N LYS A 150 23.97 9.96 -25.20
CA LYS A 150 25.44 9.85 -25.21
C LYS A 150 25.97 8.71 -24.33
N THR A 151 25.20 8.32 -23.31
CA THR A 151 25.49 7.21 -22.38
C THR A 151 25.21 5.82 -22.98
N GLY A 152 24.66 5.75 -24.20
CA GLY A 152 24.20 4.51 -24.83
C GLY A 152 22.80 4.07 -24.40
N LYS A 153 22.19 4.70 -23.38
CA LYS A 153 20.80 4.45 -22.99
C LYS A 153 19.84 4.98 -24.05
N ILE A 154 18.80 4.21 -24.35
CA ILE A 154 17.71 4.65 -25.22
C ILE A 154 16.69 5.35 -24.34
N PHE A 155 16.33 6.58 -24.71
CA PHE A 155 15.28 7.35 -24.09
C PHE A 155 14.07 7.36 -25.02
N GLU A 156 12.90 7.01 -24.50
CA GLU A 156 11.67 7.03 -25.26
C GLU A 156 10.91 8.32 -24.96
N LYS A 157 10.62 9.08 -26.02
CA LYS A 157 9.78 10.27 -25.96
C LYS A 157 8.46 9.94 -26.63
N TRP A 158 7.39 9.98 -25.84
CA TRP A 158 6.06 9.61 -26.30
C TRP A 158 5.30 10.85 -26.74
N GLU A 159 4.78 10.84 -27.96
CA GLU A 159 3.86 11.84 -28.47
C GLU A 159 2.43 11.39 -28.15
N MET A 160 1.79 12.09 -27.23
CA MET A 160 0.51 11.67 -26.65
C MET A 160 -0.65 12.51 -27.20
N GLY A 161 -1.69 11.85 -27.65
CA GLY A 161 -2.95 12.44 -28.12
C GLY A 161 -3.92 12.76 -26.99
N ASN A 162 -5.21 12.69 -27.31
CA ASN A 162 -6.30 12.99 -26.39
C ASN A 162 -6.59 11.82 -25.43
N TYR A 163 -7.31 12.12 -24.35
CA TYR A 163 -7.90 11.08 -23.50
C TYR A 163 -9.18 10.53 -24.13
N HIS A 164 -9.30 9.21 -24.13
CA HIS A 164 -10.52 8.48 -24.44
C HIS A 164 -11.06 7.88 -23.15
N TRP A 165 -12.30 8.23 -22.82
CA TRP A 165 -12.97 7.77 -21.61
C TRP A 165 -13.98 6.68 -21.96
N ARG A 166 -14.06 5.68 -21.09
CA ARG A 166 -15.12 4.68 -21.08
C ARG A 166 -15.97 4.87 -19.84
N SER A 167 -17.28 4.79 -20.02
CA SER A 167 -18.22 4.84 -18.92
C SER A 167 -18.18 3.56 -18.08
N PHE A 168 -18.71 3.58 -16.86
CA PHE A 168 -18.83 2.38 -16.01
C PHE A 168 -19.54 1.23 -16.73
N LYS A 169 -20.61 1.54 -17.49
CA LYS A 169 -21.35 0.56 -18.28
C LYS A 169 -20.49 -0.07 -19.37
N ASN A 170 -19.75 0.73 -20.13
CA ASN A 170 -18.89 0.22 -21.20
C ASN A 170 -17.70 -0.59 -20.65
N VAL A 171 -17.20 -0.22 -19.46
CA VAL A 171 -16.20 -1.03 -18.75
C VAL A 171 -16.83 -2.35 -18.29
N ASP A 172 -18.05 -2.35 -17.75
CA ASP A 172 -18.73 -3.57 -17.32
C ASP A 172 -18.97 -4.56 -18.46
N GLU A 173 -19.38 -4.08 -19.63
CA GLU A 173 -19.53 -4.91 -20.84
C GLU A 173 -18.20 -5.62 -21.18
N ARG A 174 -17.07 -4.91 -21.11
CA ARG A 174 -15.73 -5.49 -21.31
C ARG A 174 -15.35 -6.46 -20.19
N VAL A 175 -15.68 -6.15 -18.95
CA VAL A 175 -15.48 -7.05 -17.80
C VAL A 175 -16.24 -8.37 -18.02
N ASN A 176 -17.49 -8.31 -18.51
CA ASN A 176 -18.29 -9.49 -18.82
C ASN A 176 -17.71 -10.29 -20.00
N MET A 177 -17.19 -9.61 -21.03
CA MET A 177 -16.49 -10.24 -22.16
C MET A 177 -15.23 -10.97 -21.70
N VAL A 178 -14.42 -10.37 -20.84
CA VAL A 178 -13.22 -11.04 -20.29
C VAL A 178 -13.62 -12.23 -19.42
N ALA A 179 -14.62 -12.09 -18.54
CA ALA A 179 -15.07 -13.16 -17.65
C ALA A 179 -15.60 -14.38 -18.43
N SER A 180 -16.44 -14.13 -19.43
CA SER A 180 -16.96 -15.19 -20.32
C SER A 180 -15.86 -15.77 -21.23
N GLY A 181 -14.96 -14.94 -21.75
CA GLY A 181 -13.79 -15.38 -22.52
C GLY A 181 -12.88 -16.32 -21.73
N LEU A 182 -12.58 -15.98 -20.46
CA LEU A 182 -11.82 -16.85 -19.55
C LEU A 182 -12.54 -18.18 -19.29
N SER A 183 -13.87 -18.15 -19.15
CA SER A 183 -14.68 -19.36 -19.02
C SER A 183 -14.61 -20.23 -20.30
N SER A 184 -14.63 -19.62 -21.49
CA SER A 184 -14.49 -20.31 -22.79
C SER A 184 -13.09 -20.91 -22.98
N LEU A 185 -12.06 -20.24 -22.46
CA LEU A 185 -10.71 -20.79 -22.37
C LEU A 185 -10.59 -21.92 -21.33
N GLY A 186 -11.64 -22.23 -20.59
CA GLY A 186 -11.67 -23.35 -19.64
C GLY A 186 -11.07 -23.04 -18.27
N CYS A 187 -10.90 -21.76 -17.91
CA CYS A 187 -10.57 -21.37 -16.53
C CYS A 187 -11.74 -21.72 -15.60
N LYS A 188 -11.43 -22.34 -14.46
CA LYS A 188 -12.39 -22.79 -13.45
C LYS A 188 -12.24 -21.96 -12.17
N LYS A 189 -13.28 -21.95 -11.34
CA LYS A 189 -13.25 -21.31 -10.02
C LYS A 189 -11.96 -21.72 -9.27
N ASN A 190 -11.29 -20.73 -8.67
CA ASN A 190 -10.01 -20.85 -7.95
C ASN A 190 -8.76 -21.11 -8.81
N ASP A 191 -8.88 -21.17 -10.14
CA ASP A 191 -7.69 -21.06 -11.00
C ASP A 191 -7.08 -19.66 -10.82
N LYS A 192 -5.75 -19.62 -10.66
CA LYS A 192 -5.01 -18.38 -10.43
C LYS A 192 -4.68 -17.73 -11.76
N ILE A 193 -4.92 -16.43 -11.86
CA ILE A 193 -4.61 -15.62 -13.03
C ILE A 193 -3.48 -14.67 -12.66
N ILE A 194 -2.34 -14.81 -13.34
CA ILE A 194 -1.21 -13.90 -13.12
C ILE A 194 -1.41 -12.65 -13.96
N LEU A 195 -1.38 -11.47 -13.33
CA LEU A 195 -1.30 -10.18 -14.01
C LEU A 195 0.12 -9.61 -13.86
N PHE A 196 0.89 -9.69 -14.94
CA PHE A 196 2.26 -9.19 -15.03
C PHE A 196 2.35 -8.04 -16.04
N ALA A 197 1.84 -6.87 -15.65
CA ALA A 197 1.86 -5.68 -16.50
C ALA A 197 1.85 -4.40 -15.65
N GLU A 198 2.17 -3.29 -16.30
CA GLU A 198 1.94 -1.94 -15.80
C GLU A 198 0.45 -1.63 -15.61
N THR A 199 0.13 -0.62 -14.79
CA THR A 199 -1.24 -0.15 -14.58
C THR A 199 -1.82 0.41 -15.88
N ARG A 200 -2.91 -0.20 -16.36
CA ARG A 200 -3.63 0.20 -17.58
C ARG A 200 -5.10 -0.26 -17.53
N GLU A 201 -5.92 0.21 -18.48
CA GLU A 201 -7.35 -0.12 -18.55
C GLU A 201 -7.59 -1.63 -18.59
N GLU A 202 -6.84 -2.34 -19.43
CA GLU A 202 -6.98 -3.78 -19.63
C GLU A 202 -6.63 -4.56 -18.38
N TRP A 203 -5.64 -4.09 -17.62
CA TRP A 203 -5.27 -4.67 -16.33
C TRP A 203 -6.45 -4.59 -15.35
N MET A 204 -7.06 -3.41 -15.21
CA MET A 204 -8.18 -3.20 -14.29
C MET A 204 -9.42 -3.97 -14.73
N THR A 205 -9.72 -3.95 -16.04
CA THR A 205 -10.82 -4.72 -16.64
C THR A 205 -10.65 -6.21 -16.38
N THR A 206 -9.43 -6.74 -16.53
CA THR A 206 -9.13 -8.15 -16.26
C THR A 206 -9.27 -8.48 -14.79
N ALA A 207 -8.79 -7.62 -13.88
CA ALA A 207 -8.93 -7.84 -12.44
C ALA A 207 -10.41 -7.91 -12.02
N LEU A 208 -11.24 -6.98 -12.47
CA LEU A 208 -12.69 -6.98 -12.22
C LEU A 208 -13.37 -8.25 -12.77
N ALA A 209 -12.99 -8.70 -13.97
CA ALA A 209 -13.50 -9.92 -14.56
C ALA A 209 -13.12 -11.17 -13.76
N CYS A 210 -11.89 -11.22 -13.25
CA CYS A 210 -11.41 -12.28 -12.37
C CYS A 210 -12.19 -12.29 -11.04
N PHE A 211 -12.48 -11.12 -10.48
CA PHE A 211 -13.30 -11.00 -9.27
C PHE A 211 -14.74 -11.50 -9.46
N LYS A 212 -15.37 -11.21 -10.60
CA LYS A 212 -16.68 -11.79 -10.95
C LYS A 212 -16.59 -13.31 -11.13
N SER A 213 -15.50 -13.79 -11.74
CA SER A 213 -15.32 -15.21 -12.08
C SER A 213 -14.83 -16.08 -10.92
N CYS A 214 -14.53 -15.50 -9.75
CA CYS A 214 -13.86 -16.17 -8.63
C CYS A 214 -12.52 -16.79 -9.04
N LEU A 215 -11.70 -16.00 -9.73
CA LEU A 215 -10.35 -16.34 -10.16
C LEU A 215 -9.36 -15.47 -9.37
N PRO A 216 -8.59 -16.02 -8.41
CA PRO A 216 -7.63 -15.24 -7.64
C PRO A 216 -6.62 -14.53 -8.56
N VAL A 217 -6.54 -13.21 -8.43
CA VAL A 217 -5.59 -12.38 -9.18
C VAL A 217 -4.24 -12.40 -8.48
N VAL A 218 -3.21 -12.82 -9.19
CA VAL A 218 -1.84 -12.81 -8.68
C VAL A 218 -1.10 -11.65 -9.33
N THR A 219 -0.71 -10.67 -8.51
CA THR A 219 -0.04 -9.47 -9.04
C THR A 219 1.47 -9.66 -9.02
N VAL A 220 2.10 -9.46 -10.19
CA VAL A 220 3.56 -9.45 -10.33
C VAL A 220 3.98 -8.09 -10.87
N TYR A 221 4.85 -7.38 -10.16
CA TYR A 221 5.28 -6.04 -10.58
C TYR A 221 6.10 -6.10 -11.87
N ALA A 222 5.73 -5.27 -12.85
CA ALA A 222 6.42 -5.12 -14.14
C ALA A 222 7.93 -4.82 -14.03
N THR A 223 8.34 -4.19 -12.92
CA THR A 223 9.71 -3.78 -12.64
C THR A 223 10.60 -4.88 -12.07
N LEU A 224 10.05 -6.07 -11.78
CA LEU A 224 10.82 -7.18 -11.24
C LEU A 224 11.82 -7.75 -12.27
N GLY A 225 12.96 -8.20 -11.75
CA GLY A 225 13.95 -8.95 -12.50
C GLY A 225 13.46 -10.36 -12.83
N ASP A 226 14.08 -10.98 -13.83
CA ASP A 226 13.67 -12.28 -14.38
C ASP A 226 13.55 -13.38 -13.30
N GLU A 227 14.49 -13.44 -12.36
CA GLU A 227 14.49 -14.43 -11.27
C GLU A 227 13.26 -14.31 -10.35
N ALA A 228 12.84 -13.08 -10.04
CA ALA A 228 11.68 -12.84 -9.19
C ALA A 228 10.36 -13.16 -9.93
N VAL A 229 10.31 -12.92 -11.24
CA VAL A 229 9.19 -13.32 -12.09
C VAL A 229 9.09 -14.85 -12.15
N GLU A 230 10.19 -15.55 -12.42
CA GLU A 230 10.24 -17.02 -12.43
C GLU A 230 9.80 -17.61 -11.09
N TYR A 231 10.28 -17.04 -9.98
CA TYR A 231 9.87 -17.45 -8.64
C TYR A 231 8.35 -17.32 -8.45
N ALA A 232 7.78 -16.15 -8.76
CA ALA A 232 6.35 -15.90 -8.59
C ALA A 232 5.49 -16.81 -9.48
N LEU A 233 5.87 -17.00 -10.76
CA LEU A 233 5.17 -17.90 -11.67
C LEU A 233 5.21 -19.36 -11.16
N LYS A 234 6.37 -19.79 -10.63
CA LYS A 234 6.58 -21.16 -10.12
C LYS A 234 5.79 -21.45 -8.86
N GLU A 235 5.79 -20.54 -7.90
CA GLU A 235 5.18 -20.77 -6.58
C GLU A 235 3.66 -20.87 -6.67
N VAL A 236 3.04 -20.12 -7.58
CA VAL A 236 1.59 -20.09 -7.77
C VAL A 236 1.08 -21.29 -8.56
N ASP A 237 1.89 -21.84 -9.46
CA ASP A 237 1.50 -22.89 -10.42
C ASP A 237 0.32 -22.44 -11.31
N ALA A 238 0.35 -21.19 -11.77
CA ALA A 238 -0.69 -20.64 -12.64
C ALA A 238 -0.48 -21.01 -14.11
N LYS A 239 -1.55 -21.48 -14.74
CA LYS A 239 -1.55 -21.88 -16.15
C LYS A 239 -1.85 -20.75 -17.14
N THR A 240 -2.30 -19.61 -16.63
CA THR A 240 -2.76 -18.46 -17.42
C THR A 240 -2.11 -17.18 -16.93
N VAL A 241 -1.49 -16.45 -17.85
CA VAL A 241 -0.77 -15.20 -17.57
C VAL A 241 -1.30 -14.10 -18.48
N PHE A 242 -1.65 -12.96 -17.92
CA PHE A 242 -1.79 -11.71 -18.64
C PHE A 242 -0.51 -10.91 -18.50
N THR A 243 -0.01 -10.36 -19.61
CA THR A 243 1.22 -9.58 -19.61
C THR A 243 1.15 -8.44 -20.61
N SER A 244 1.84 -7.33 -20.37
CA SER A 244 2.06 -6.38 -21.47
C SER A 244 3.00 -6.99 -22.51
N GLU A 245 2.81 -6.63 -23.77
CA GLU A 245 3.58 -7.20 -24.89
C GLU A 245 5.09 -7.01 -24.73
N ILE A 246 5.52 -5.88 -24.15
CA ILE A 246 6.94 -5.60 -23.84
C ILE A 246 7.52 -6.58 -22.80
N LEU A 247 6.68 -7.13 -21.93
CA LEU A 247 7.08 -8.06 -20.87
C LEU A 247 6.93 -9.54 -21.28
N LEU A 248 6.25 -9.82 -22.39
CA LEU A 248 6.06 -11.16 -22.94
C LEU A 248 7.37 -11.97 -23.05
N PRO A 249 8.51 -11.40 -23.52
CA PRO A 249 9.77 -12.15 -23.60
C PRO A 249 10.24 -12.72 -22.24
N LYS A 250 9.95 -12.05 -21.13
CA LYS A 250 10.29 -12.56 -19.79
C LYS A 250 9.47 -13.79 -19.42
N VAL A 251 8.18 -13.80 -19.77
CA VAL A 251 7.29 -14.96 -19.54
C VAL A 251 7.74 -16.14 -20.39
N LEU A 252 8.05 -15.91 -21.68
CA LEU A 252 8.58 -16.97 -22.57
C LEU A 252 9.93 -17.52 -22.11
N LYS A 253 10.80 -16.67 -21.57
CA LYS A 253 12.06 -17.09 -20.95
C LYS A 253 11.81 -17.98 -19.73
N ALA A 254 10.87 -17.61 -18.86
CA ALA A 254 10.49 -18.44 -17.72
C ALA A 254 9.95 -19.82 -18.16
N ILE A 255 9.13 -19.87 -19.22
CA ILE A 255 8.63 -21.13 -19.79
C ILE A 255 9.77 -22.02 -20.28
N LYS A 256 10.76 -21.45 -21.00
CA LYS A 256 11.97 -22.17 -21.42
C LYS A 256 12.78 -22.73 -20.25
N ASN A 257 12.70 -22.08 -19.08
CA ASN A 257 13.33 -22.52 -17.84
C ASN A 257 12.48 -23.56 -17.06
N GLY A 258 11.41 -24.08 -17.65
CA GLY A 258 10.61 -25.18 -17.11
C GLY A 258 9.38 -24.76 -16.31
N ILE A 259 8.98 -23.49 -16.36
CA ILE A 259 7.73 -23.01 -15.77
C ILE A 259 6.54 -23.40 -16.65
N GLN A 260 5.50 -23.99 -16.05
CA GLN A 260 4.34 -24.50 -16.80
C GLN A 260 3.26 -23.43 -16.97
N VAL A 261 3.34 -22.66 -18.05
CA VAL A 261 2.27 -21.77 -18.50
C VAL A 261 1.70 -22.32 -19.80
N SER A 262 0.38 -22.43 -19.89
CA SER A 262 -0.30 -22.97 -21.09
C SER A 262 -1.00 -21.89 -21.93
N LYS A 263 -1.33 -20.75 -21.33
CA LYS A 263 -2.06 -19.65 -21.97
C LYS A 263 -1.45 -18.31 -21.59
N ILE A 264 -1.16 -17.49 -22.59
CA ILE A 264 -0.73 -16.10 -22.41
C ILE A 264 -1.71 -15.19 -23.14
N ILE A 265 -2.21 -14.20 -22.42
CA ILE A 265 -3.03 -13.12 -22.98
C ILE A 265 -2.20 -11.84 -22.91
N PHE A 266 -1.81 -11.28 -24.04
CA PHE A 266 -0.99 -10.08 -24.04
C PHE A 266 -1.81 -8.81 -24.24
N PHE A 267 -1.47 -7.75 -23.50
CA PHE A 267 -1.93 -6.40 -23.77
C PHE A 267 -1.03 -5.80 -24.85
N ALA A 268 -1.62 -5.50 -26.01
CA ALA A 268 -0.89 -4.95 -27.15
C ALA A 268 -0.14 -3.67 -26.77
N SER A 269 1.05 -3.54 -27.35
CA SER A 269 1.86 -2.33 -27.30
C SER A 269 1.07 -1.16 -27.87
N PRO A 270 1.06 0.00 -27.21
CA PRO A 270 0.40 1.18 -27.76
C PRO A 270 1.19 1.81 -28.91
N ASP A 271 2.41 1.33 -29.20
CA ASP A 271 3.21 1.79 -30.34
C ASP A 271 2.64 1.27 -31.67
N PRO A 272 2.11 2.14 -32.55
CA PRO A 272 1.51 1.74 -33.82
C PRO A 272 2.46 1.00 -34.77
N GLN A 273 3.77 1.07 -34.54
CA GLN A 273 4.79 0.37 -35.34
C GLN A 273 5.04 -1.07 -34.89
N THR A 274 4.45 -1.50 -33.77
CA THR A 274 4.65 -2.85 -33.24
C THR A 274 3.82 -3.86 -34.03
N GLU A 275 4.45 -4.92 -34.54
CA GLU A 275 3.72 -6.05 -35.08
C GLU A 275 3.25 -6.98 -33.96
N HIS A 276 1.93 -7.16 -33.83
CA HIS A 276 1.31 -7.93 -32.75
C HIS A 276 1.13 -9.42 -33.10
N LYS A 277 2.19 -10.08 -33.56
CA LYS A 277 2.14 -11.51 -33.92
C LYS A 277 3.13 -12.30 -33.07
N HIS A 278 2.59 -13.22 -32.27
CA HIS A 278 3.36 -14.09 -31.38
C HIS A 278 2.80 -15.51 -31.49
N ASP A 279 3.63 -16.43 -31.96
CA ASP A 279 3.30 -17.85 -32.05
C ASP A 279 4.33 -18.67 -31.26
N ASP A 280 3.86 -19.66 -30.52
CA ASP A 280 4.69 -20.65 -29.83
C ASP A 280 4.01 -22.03 -29.92
N GLU A 281 4.78 -23.09 -30.15
CA GLU A 281 4.24 -24.44 -30.33
C GLU A 281 3.64 -25.03 -29.04
N ASN A 282 4.08 -24.55 -27.87
CA ASN A 282 3.74 -25.15 -26.57
C ASN A 282 2.74 -24.31 -25.77
N VAL A 283 2.50 -23.06 -26.17
CA VAL A 283 1.71 -22.10 -25.41
C VAL A 283 0.72 -21.40 -26.32
N GLN A 284 -0.55 -21.35 -25.90
CA GLN A 284 -1.56 -20.55 -26.58
C GLN A 284 -1.32 -19.07 -26.26
N ILE A 285 -0.92 -18.28 -27.25
CA ILE A 285 -0.74 -16.83 -27.11
C ILE A 285 -1.87 -16.13 -27.89
N ILE A 286 -2.66 -15.30 -27.21
CA ILE A 286 -3.71 -14.50 -27.84
C ILE A 286 -3.63 -13.05 -27.36
N SER A 287 -4.12 -12.11 -28.15
CA SER A 287 -4.23 -10.72 -27.69
C SER A 287 -5.41 -10.57 -26.72
N PHE A 288 -5.39 -9.50 -25.92
CA PHE A 288 -6.53 -9.12 -25.09
C PHE A 288 -7.80 -8.85 -25.92
N GLU A 289 -7.66 -8.31 -27.13
CA GLU A 289 -8.79 -8.08 -28.03
C GLU A 289 -9.36 -9.39 -28.58
N ASP A 290 -8.51 -10.38 -28.87
CA ASP A 290 -8.97 -11.73 -29.26
C ASP A 290 -9.75 -12.40 -28.13
N LEU A 291 -9.34 -12.21 -26.87
CA LEU A 291 -10.08 -12.70 -25.71
C LEU A 291 -11.45 -12.03 -25.61
N LEU A 292 -11.50 -10.71 -25.79
CA LEU A 292 -12.76 -9.96 -25.81
C LEU A 292 -13.69 -10.47 -26.91
N ASN A 293 -13.19 -10.66 -28.12
CA ASN A 293 -13.95 -11.17 -29.26
C ASN A 293 -14.51 -12.60 -29.04
N GLN A 294 -13.86 -13.40 -28.18
CA GLN A 294 -14.36 -14.71 -27.75
C GLN A 294 -15.39 -14.63 -26.62
N GLY A 295 -15.51 -13.48 -25.96
CA GLY A 295 -16.42 -13.21 -24.86
C GLY A 295 -17.78 -12.67 -25.31
N SER A 296 -18.69 -12.55 -24.34
CA SER A 296 -20.01 -11.95 -24.47
C SER A 296 -20.13 -10.71 -23.58
N PRO A 297 -20.72 -9.61 -24.05
CA PRO A 297 -20.96 -8.41 -23.24
C PRO A 297 -22.11 -8.56 -22.24
N GLU A 298 -22.92 -9.63 -22.37
CA GLU A 298 -24.06 -9.90 -21.50
C GLU A 298 -23.64 -10.05 -20.04
N ALA A 299 -24.54 -9.71 -19.12
CA ALA A 299 -24.26 -9.73 -17.69
C ALA A 299 -23.71 -11.09 -17.24
N PHE A 300 -22.51 -11.06 -16.66
CA PHE A 300 -21.86 -12.25 -16.14
C PHE A 300 -22.20 -12.43 -14.65
N GLU A 301 -22.85 -13.54 -14.31
CA GLU A 301 -23.23 -13.87 -12.94
C GLU A 301 -22.00 -14.07 -12.04
N PRO A 302 -21.84 -13.29 -10.96
CA PRO A 302 -20.75 -13.46 -10.01
C PRO A 302 -20.71 -14.85 -9.37
N ARG A 303 -19.50 -15.40 -9.18
CA ARG A 303 -19.27 -16.74 -8.62
C ARG A 303 -18.51 -16.73 -7.28
N SER A 304 -18.13 -15.56 -6.80
CA SER A 304 -17.31 -15.35 -5.60
C SER A 304 -18.18 -15.26 -4.35
N SER A 305 -17.66 -15.78 -3.24
CA SER A 305 -18.13 -15.48 -1.88
C SER A 305 -17.17 -14.50 -1.18
N PRO A 306 -17.57 -13.89 -0.06
CA PRO A 306 -16.74 -12.92 0.65
C PRO A 306 -15.39 -13.50 1.10
N GLU A 307 -15.34 -14.78 1.48
CA GLU A 307 -14.15 -15.47 1.99
C GLU A 307 -13.24 -16.02 0.89
N ASP A 308 -13.73 -16.09 -0.35
CA ASP A 308 -12.91 -16.51 -1.50
C ASP A 308 -11.72 -15.55 -1.69
N ILE A 309 -10.56 -16.11 -2.06
CA ILE A 309 -9.34 -15.31 -2.31
C ILE A 309 -9.56 -14.46 -3.56
N ALA A 310 -9.50 -13.14 -3.41
CA ALA A 310 -9.56 -12.20 -4.52
C ALA A 310 -8.18 -11.95 -5.11
N VAL A 311 -7.17 -11.73 -4.25
CA VAL A 311 -5.84 -11.31 -4.65
C VAL A 311 -4.76 -12.08 -3.88
N ILE A 312 -3.70 -12.50 -4.57
CA ILE A 312 -2.44 -12.92 -3.97
C ILE A 312 -1.39 -11.87 -4.36
N MET A 313 -1.02 -11.02 -3.41
CA MET A 313 -0.13 -9.90 -3.65
C MET A 313 1.29 -10.22 -3.19
N TYR A 314 2.22 -10.30 -4.15
CA TYR A 314 3.62 -10.53 -3.83
C TYR A 314 4.30 -9.27 -3.29
N THR A 315 4.88 -9.37 -2.10
CA THR A 315 5.67 -8.30 -1.47
C THR A 315 7.15 -8.67 -1.41
N SER A 316 8.03 -7.72 -1.73
CA SER A 316 9.47 -7.87 -1.50
C SER A 316 9.74 -7.68 -0.01
N GLY A 317 9.89 -8.78 0.73
CA GLY A 317 10.33 -8.72 2.12
C GLY A 317 11.76 -8.18 2.23
N THR A 318 12.12 -7.67 3.40
CA THR A 318 13.45 -7.08 3.68
C THR A 318 14.60 -8.10 3.61
N THR A 319 14.32 -9.41 3.68
CA THR A 319 15.34 -10.46 3.88
C THR A 319 15.01 -11.81 3.20
N GLY A 320 14.34 -11.84 2.03
CA GLY A 320 14.11 -13.11 1.33
C GLY A 320 13.29 -13.07 0.05
N ASN A 321 12.92 -14.27 -0.44
CA ASN A 321 12.04 -14.43 -1.60
C ASN A 321 10.71 -13.68 -1.39
N PRO A 322 10.10 -13.14 -2.47
CA PRO A 322 8.80 -12.50 -2.40
C PRO A 322 7.75 -13.39 -1.73
N LYS A 323 6.87 -12.80 -0.91
CA LYS A 323 5.80 -13.53 -0.22
C LYS A 323 4.44 -13.12 -0.79
N GLY A 324 3.61 -14.10 -1.17
CA GLY A 324 2.25 -13.84 -1.62
C GLY A 324 1.30 -13.63 -0.44
N VAL A 325 0.87 -12.40 -0.18
CA VAL A 325 -0.17 -12.09 0.82
C VAL A 325 -1.53 -12.48 0.25
N MET A 326 -2.26 -13.35 0.94
CA MET A 326 -3.60 -13.81 0.54
C MET A 326 -4.68 -12.85 1.06
N ILE A 327 -5.40 -12.25 0.12
CA ILE A 327 -6.41 -11.22 0.39
C ILE A 327 -7.74 -11.71 -0.17
N SER A 328 -8.76 -11.82 0.70
CA SER A 328 -10.12 -12.21 0.30
C SER A 328 -10.91 -11.05 -0.29
N HIS A 329 -12.07 -11.36 -0.86
CA HIS A 329 -13.03 -10.33 -1.29
C HIS A 329 -13.46 -9.43 -0.13
N GLU A 330 -13.83 -10.01 1.03
CA GLU A 330 -14.26 -9.23 2.18
C GLU A 330 -13.15 -8.35 2.75
N ASN A 331 -11.88 -8.78 2.63
CA ASN A 331 -10.75 -7.97 3.07
C ASN A 331 -10.70 -6.64 2.34
N ILE A 332 -10.79 -6.67 1.01
CA ILE A 332 -10.74 -5.45 0.19
C ILE A 332 -12.01 -4.64 0.40
N VAL A 333 -13.19 -5.26 0.43
CA VAL A 333 -14.46 -4.55 0.64
C VAL A 333 -14.49 -3.82 1.99
N ALA A 334 -14.02 -4.47 3.06
CA ALA A 334 -13.90 -3.85 4.39
C ALA A 334 -12.87 -2.72 4.39
N ALA A 335 -11.71 -2.91 3.75
CA ALA A 335 -10.69 -1.87 3.63
C ALA A 335 -11.24 -0.63 2.91
N VAL A 336 -11.97 -0.83 1.81
CA VAL A 336 -12.64 0.25 1.07
C VAL A 336 -13.70 0.93 1.95
N ALA A 337 -14.47 0.18 2.74
CA ALA A 337 -15.46 0.74 3.67
C ALA A 337 -14.83 1.60 4.79
N GLY A 338 -13.61 1.26 5.24
CA GLY A 338 -12.85 2.05 6.19
C GLY A 338 -12.20 3.28 5.58
N GLN A 339 -11.66 3.15 4.36
CA GLN A 339 -10.88 4.19 3.68
C GLN A 339 -11.77 5.23 2.97
N ILE A 340 -12.85 4.81 2.31
CA ILE A 340 -13.71 5.72 1.52
C ILE A 340 -14.28 6.85 2.38
N PRO A 341 -14.87 6.64 3.57
CA PRO A 341 -15.34 7.76 4.38
C PRO A 341 -14.22 8.74 4.73
N ALA A 342 -12.99 8.26 4.93
CA ALA A 342 -11.86 9.12 5.21
C ALA A 342 -11.32 9.86 3.95
N VAL A 343 -11.57 9.32 2.75
CA VAL A 343 -11.05 9.83 1.45
C VAL A 343 -12.10 10.56 0.60
N MET A 344 -13.38 10.18 0.64
CA MET A 344 -14.47 10.68 -0.23
C MET A 344 -15.36 11.72 0.44
N ASP A 345 -15.54 11.71 1.78
CA ASP A 345 -16.07 12.90 2.47
C ASP A 345 -15.19 14.14 2.19
N ARG A 346 -13.91 13.92 1.84
CA ARG A 346 -12.93 14.94 1.46
C ARG A 346 -13.14 15.56 0.07
N ILE A 347 -13.58 14.81 -0.93
CA ILE A 347 -13.63 15.32 -2.32
C ILE A 347 -15.03 15.80 -2.66
N TYR A 348 -16.05 15.04 -2.29
CA TYR A 348 -17.41 15.35 -2.70
C TYR A 348 -18.08 16.36 -1.77
N LYS A 349 -18.18 16.10 -0.46
CA LYS A 349 -18.87 17.00 0.47
C LYS A 349 -18.18 18.36 0.61
N ALA A 350 -16.90 18.37 0.97
CA ALA A 350 -16.19 19.62 1.24
C ALA A 350 -16.13 20.56 0.03
N VAL A 351 -16.04 20.05 -1.20
CA VAL A 351 -15.92 20.89 -2.39
C VAL A 351 -17.29 21.20 -3.00
N ILE A 352 -18.19 20.22 -3.13
CA ILE A 352 -19.45 20.42 -3.84
C ILE A 352 -20.50 21.09 -2.96
N GLU A 353 -20.58 20.80 -1.66
CA GLU A 353 -21.51 21.51 -0.77
C GLU A 353 -21.11 22.98 -0.63
N GLU A 354 -19.81 23.26 -0.46
CA GLU A 354 -19.31 24.63 -0.33
C GLU A 354 -19.41 25.42 -1.65
N VAL A 355 -19.15 24.79 -2.81
CA VAL A 355 -19.33 25.46 -4.11
C VAL A 355 -20.81 25.71 -4.40
N ASN A 356 -21.70 24.75 -4.13
CA ASN A 356 -23.12 24.89 -4.43
C ASN A 356 -23.88 25.79 -3.45
N SER A 357 -23.41 25.95 -2.21
CA SER A 357 -23.98 26.90 -1.24
C SER A 357 -23.55 28.35 -1.48
N ASN A 358 -22.66 28.61 -2.44
CA ASN A 358 -22.09 29.93 -2.72
C ASN A 358 -22.69 30.61 -3.96
N SER A 359 -22.38 31.90 -4.14
CA SER A 359 -22.93 32.73 -5.21
C SER A 359 -22.52 32.24 -6.62
N LEU A 360 -23.33 32.57 -7.64
CA LEU A 360 -23.06 32.20 -9.05
C LEU A 360 -21.66 32.61 -9.51
N LEU A 361 -21.18 33.78 -9.08
CA LEU A 361 -19.85 34.28 -9.40
C LEU A 361 -18.73 33.42 -8.80
N PHE A 362 -18.91 32.95 -7.55
CA PHE A 362 -17.95 32.07 -6.88
C PHE A 362 -17.86 30.70 -7.57
N ARG A 363 -19.00 30.16 -8.03
CA ARG A 363 -19.07 28.89 -8.76
C ARG A 363 -18.28 28.95 -10.08
N GLU A 364 -18.44 30.03 -10.84
CA GLU A 364 -17.71 30.22 -12.11
C GLU A 364 -16.22 30.50 -11.88
N MET A 365 -15.85 31.26 -10.83
CA MET A 365 -14.44 31.44 -10.45
C MET A 365 -13.79 30.12 -10.02
N PHE A 366 -14.47 29.32 -9.21
CA PHE A 366 -13.97 28.01 -8.77
C PHE A 366 -13.71 27.11 -9.98
N ARG A 367 -14.65 27.07 -10.94
CA ARG A 367 -14.51 26.33 -12.20
C ARG A 367 -13.29 26.77 -13.01
N ALA A 368 -13.10 28.08 -13.18
CA ALA A 368 -11.95 28.63 -13.90
C ALA A 368 -10.60 28.32 -13.20
N CYS A 369 -10.57 28.40 -11.86
CA CYS A 369 -9.38 28.06 -11.07
C CYS A 369 -9.07 26.55 -11.10
N TYR A 370 -10.11 25.70 -11.07
CA TYR A 370 -9.98 24.24 -11.15
C TYR A 370 -9.39 23.81 -12.50
N GLU A 371 -9.91 24.31 -13.61
CA GLU A 371 -9.40 24.00 -14.95
C GLU A 371 -7.93 24.43 -15.12
N ARG A 372 -7.58 25.61 -14.60
CA ARG A 372 -6.21 26.11 -14.60
C ARG A 372 -5.27 25.26 -13.73
N LYS A 373 -5.77 24.73 -12.61
CA LYS A 373 -4.99 23.86 -11.70
C LYS A 373 -4.81 22.46 -12.31
N ARG A 374 -5.83 21.92 -13.00
CA ARG A 374 -5.76 20.66 -13.76
C ARG A 374 -4.64 20.70 -14.81
N ALA A 375 -4.55 21.78 -15.59
CA ALA A 375 -3.51 21.97 -16.60
C ALA A 375 -2.08 22.04 -16.01
N ARG A 376 -1.93 22.48 -14.75
CA ARG A 376 -0.61 22.53 -14.08
C ARG A 376 -0.20 21.23 -13.38
N TYR A 377 -1.15 20.38 -13.02
CA TYR A 377 -0.85 19.05 -12.46
C TYR A 377 -0.21 18.10 -13.47
N GLU A 378 -0.41 18.37 -14.77
CA GLU A 378 0.19 17.62 -15.87
C GLU A 378 1.73 17.78 -15.97
N GLU A 379 2.36 18.68 -15.19
CA GLU A 379 3.77 19.06 -15.34
C GLU A 379 4.75 18.63 -14.20
N GLY A 380 4.25 18.15 -13.04
CA GLY A 380 5.00 17.39 -11.99
C GLY A 380 6.16 18.06 -11.19
N TYR A 381 6.37 17.68 -9.89
CA TYR A 381 7.67 17.45 -9.16
C TYR A 381 7.57 17.39 -7.59
N THR A 382 8.62 16.84 -6.92
CA THR A 382 8.72 16.41 -5.49
C THR A 382 9.99 16.89 -4.71
N SER A 383 9.94 17.11 -3.36
CA SER A 383 10.95 16.75 -2.29
C SER A 383 10.77 17.45 -0.88
N PHE A 384 11.12 16.73 0.19
CA PHE A 384 11.02 16.86 1.69
C PHE A 384 10.64 18.17 2.42
N ILE A 385 11.04 19.38 1.97
CA ILE A 385 10.42 20.65 2.42
C ILE A 385 8.94 20.72 2.01
N LEU A 386 8.59 19.85 1.05
CA LEU A 386 7.28 19.56 0.54
C LEU A 386 6.20 19.50 1.61
N ASN A 387 6.22 18.70 2.67
CA ASN A 387 4.98 18.52 3.44
C ASN A 387 4.45 19.81 4.11
N LYS A 388 5.35 20.69 4.57
CA LYS A 388 4.99 21.99 5.15
C LYS A 388 4.69 23.04 4.07
N PHE A 389 5.49 23.06 3.01
CA PHE A 389 5.27 23.90 1.84
C PHE A 389 4.04 23.47 1.02
N MET A 390 3.65 22.20 1.04
CA MET A 390 2.54 21.63 0.27
C MET A 390 1.22 22.04 0.91
N ASN A 391 1.12 21.96 2.25
CA ASN A 391 -0.01 22.52 2.98
C ASN A 391 -0.21 24.01 2.66
N ILE A 392 0.89 24.76 2.52
CA ILE A 392 0.90 26.21 2.21
C ILE A 392 0.64 26.50 0.72
N CYS A 393 1.17 25.70 -0.21
CA CYS A 393 1.14 25.97 -1.66
C CYS A 393 0.03 25.24 -2.44
N PHE A 394 -0.48 24.09 -1.94
CA PHE A 394 -1.60 23.39 -2.56
C PHE A 394 -2.95 23.88 -2.06
N CYS A 395 -2.96 24.65 -0.97
CA CYS A 395 -4.15 25.00 -0.21
C CYS A 395 -5.01 23.76 0.10
N CYS A 396 -4.39 22.59 0.33
CA CYS A 396 -5.10 21.36 0.68
C CYS A 396 -4.41 20.65 1.86
N PRO A 397 -5.17 19.98 2.76
CA PRO A 397 -4.59 19.25 3.89
C PRO A 397 -3.79 18.03 3.43
N VAL A 398 -2.55 17.89 3.89
CA VAL A 398 -1.71 16.68 3.78
C VAL A 398 -1.86 15.87 5.07
N VAL A 399 -2.46 14.69 4.98
CA VAL A 399 -2.69 13.78 6.11
C VAL A 399 -1.68 12.62 6.07
N GLN A 400 -1.29 12.15 7.25
CA GLN A 400 -0.44 10.96 7.40
C GLN A 400 -1.33 9.74 7.60
N GLY A 401 -0.96 8.60 7.02
CA GLY A 401 -1.59 7.32 7.27
C GLY A 401 -0.53 6.24 7.33
N TYR A 402 -0.81 5.18 8.06
CA TYR A 402 0.05 4.00 8.14
C TYR A 402 -0.74 2.78 7.68
N GLY A 403 -0.07 1.87 6.98
CA GLY A 403 -0.62 0.57 6.68
C GLY A 403 0.35 -0.28 5.89
N LEU A 404 -0.10 -1.50 5.62
CA LEU A 404 0.65 -2.61 5.07
C LEU A 404 -0.15 -3.28 3.95
N THR A 405 0.51 -4.11 3.15
CA THR A 405 -0.19 -5.00 2.21
C THR A 405 -1.16 -5.91 2.96
N GLU A 406 -0.74 -6.40 4.12
CA GLU A 406 -1.51 -7.23 5.03
C GLU A 406 -2.76 -6.54 5.61
N THR A 407 -2.81 -5.21 5.60
CA THR A 407 -4.00 -4.42 6.01
C THR A 407 -4.85 -3.96 4.82
N CYS A 408 -4.54 -4.43 3.61
CA CYS A 408 -5.16 -3.99 2.36
C CYS A 408 -5.05 -2.47 2.14
N GLY A 409 -3.87 -1.91 2.42
CA GLY A 409 -3.56 -0.49 2.19
C GLY A 409 -3.32 0.26 3.50
N ALA A 410 -4.38 0.76 4.13
CA ALA A 410 -4.29 1.60 5.33
C ALA A 410 -4.82 0.88 6.58
N GLY A 411 -4.05 0.98 7.67
CA GLY A 411 -4.41 0.59 9.04
C GLY A 411 -4.95 1.78 9.86
N THR A 412 -4.30 2.93 9.71
CA THR A 412 -4.67 4.20 10.34
C THR A 412 -4.64 5.33 9.32
N LEU A 413 -5.44 6.37 9.54
CA LEU A 413 -5.40 7.57 8.71
C LEU A 413 -5.75 8.81 9.53
N ALA A 414 -4.90 9.83 9.46
CA ALA A 414 -5.12 11.10 10.14
C ALA A 414 -6.36 11.82 9.58
N ASP A 415 -7.11 12.42 10.48
CA ASP A 415 -8.27 13.23 10.13
C ASP A 415 -7.83 14.49 9.37
N THR A 416 -8.63 14.89 8.39
CA THR A 416 -8.39 16.07 7.54
C THR A 416 -8.35 17.38 8.31
N HIS A 417 -9.01 17.44 9.47
CA HIS A 417 -9.01 18.59 10.36
C HIS A 417 -7.94 18.50 11.44
N ASP A 418 -7.18 17.40 11.48
CA ASP A 418 -6.11 17.23 12.45
C ASP A 418 -4.89 18.07 12.06
N LEU A 419 -4.57 19.03 12.91
CA LEU A 419 -3.40 19.89 12.79
C LEU A 419 -2.18 19.31 13.52
N SER A 420 -2.35 18.18 14.24
CA SER A 420 -1.25 17.53 14.95
C SER A 420 -0.24 16.93 13.97
N THR A 421 1.03 16.90 14.40
CA THR A 421 2.13 16.28 13.67
C THR A 421 2.77 15.20 14.52
N GLY A 422 3.39 14.21 13.86
CA GLY A 422 4.02 13.08 14.56
C GLY A 422 3.07 11.94 14.92
N THR A 423 1.85 11.93 14.37
CA THR A 423 0.90 10.80 14.49
C THR A 423 0.43 10.38 13.10
N VAL A 424 0.07 9.10 12.97
CA VAL A 424 -0.47 8.50 11.73
C VAL A 424 -2.00 8.41 11.73
N GLY A 425 -2.65 9.10 12.68
CA GLY A 425 -4.09 9.14 12.85
C GLY A 425 -4.70 7.98 13.64
N PRO A 426 -6.02 8.01 13.86
CA PRO A 426 -6.78 6.91 14.45
C PRO A 426 -6.83 5.67 13.54
N PRO A 427 -7.17 4.49 14.08
CA PRO A 427 -7.57 3.32 13.28
C PRO A 427 -8.67 3.67 12.28
N LEU A 428 -8.68 3.00 11.12
CA LEU A 428 -9.84 3.07 10.23
C LEU A 428 -11.08 2.47 10.90
N THR A 429 -12.28 2.84 10.42
CA THR A 429 -13.53 2.29 10.96
C THR A 429 -13.71 0.79 10.69
N SER A 430 -12.93 0.20 9.78
CA SER A 430 -12.89 -1.24 9.51
C SER A 430 -11.87 -1.99 10.37
N ILE A 431 -11.12 -1.29 11.23
CA ILE A 431 -9.97 -1.80 11.95
C ILE A 431 -10.08 -1.51 13.44
N GLU A 432 -9.49 -2.39 14.23
CA GLU A 432 -9.17 -2.18 15.63
C GLU A 432 -7.69 -2.42 15.89
N ILE A 433 -7.14 -1.74 16.90
CA ILE A 433 -5.73 -1.86 17.28
C ILE A 433 -5.65 -2.30 18.73
N LEU A 434 -4.86 -3.34 19.01
CA LEU A 434 -4.51 -3.76 20.35
C LEU A 434 -3.03 -3.45 20.59
N LEU A 435 -2.67 -3.11 21.83
CA LEU A 435 -1.29 -2.95 22.25
C LEU A 435 -0.89 -4.15 23.08
N GLU A 436 0.10 -4.91 22.60
CA GLU A 436 0.71 -6.00 23.34
C GLU A 436 1.96 -5.49 24.08
N GLU A 437 2.15 -5.96 25.30
CA GLU A 437 3.28 -5.52 26.13
C GLU A 437 4.60 -6.06 25.56
N TRP A 438 5.55 -5.15 25.32
CA TRP A 438 6.90 -5.50 24.90
C TRP A 438 7.89 -5.20 26.02
N LYS A 439 8.07 -6.19 26.89
CA LYS A 439 8.80 -6.07 28.17
C LYS A 439 10.26 -5.69 27.98
N GLU A 440 10.91 -6.27 26.98
CA GLU A 440 12.33 -6.07 26.66
C GLU A 440 12.63 -4.62 26.26
N ALA A 441 11.68 -3.97 25.58
CA ALA A 441 11.79 -2.57 25.17
C ALA A 441 11.21 -1.59 26.21
N GLY A 442 10.62 -2.10 27.30
CA GLY A 442 9.96 -1.29 28.33
C GLY A 442 8.66 -0.62 27.86
N TYR A 443 8.03 -1.16 26.82
CA TYR A 443 6.75 -0.66 26.31
C TYR A 443 5.60 -1.46 26.94
N SER A 444 4.72 -0.75 27.65
CA SER A 444 3.55 -1.35 28.29
C SER A 444 2.30 -0.52 27.99
N PRO A 445 1.14 -1.16 27.74
CA PRO A 445 -0.13 -0.44 27.57
C PRO A 445 -0.49 0.40 28.80
N HIS A 446 0.08 0.06 29.97
CA HIS A 446 -0.13 0.76 31.24
C HIS A 446 0.80 1.95 31.49
N ASN A 447 1.73 2.25 30.57
CA ASN A 447 2.56 3.46 30.68
C ASN A 447 1.70 4.74 30.60
N GLU A 448 2.23 5.88 31.08
CA GLU A 448 1.53 7.19 31.05
C GLU A 448 1.02 7.53 29.64
N THR A 449 1.84 7.23 28.63
CA THR A 449 1.39 7.09 27.25
C THR A 449 1.34 5.59 26.94
N PRO A 450 0.18 5.00 26.62
CA PRO A 450 0.07 3.59 26.26
C PRO A 450 1.00 3.25 25.10
N GLN A 451 1.83 2.23 25.30
CA GLN A 451 2.84 1.77 24.34
C GLN A 451 2.82 0.25 24.26
N GLY A 452 3.28 -0.30 23.16
CA GLY A 452 3.33 -1.74 22.99
C GLY A 452 3.62 -2.10 21.55
N GLU A 453 3.73 -3.39 21.30
CA GLU A 453 3.62 -3.91 19.95
C GLU A 453 2.21 -3.68 19.42
N VAL A 454 2.10 -3.20 18.18
CA VAL A 454 0.83 -2.83 17.58
C VAL A 454 0.23 -4.04 16.89
N LEU A 455 -0.87 -4.55 17.43
CA LEU A 455 -1.65 -5.64 16.86
C LEU A 455 -2.86 -5.06 16.11
N ILE A 456 -2.94 -5.30 14.80
CA ILE A 456 -4.02 -4.76 13.95
C ILE A 456 -5.02 -5.88 13.65
N GLY A 457 -6.28 -5.68 14.04
CA GLY A 457 -7.38 -6.59 13.78
C GLY A 457 -8.48 -5.96 12.94
N GLY A 458 -9.31 -6.79 12.32
CA GLY A 458 -10.47 -6.35 11.55
C GLY A 458 -10.63 -7.12 10.23
N LYS A 459 -11.77 -6.93 9.56
CA LYS A 459 -12.06 -7.66 8.33
C LYS A 459 -11.12 -7.30 7.19
N SER A 460 -10.44 -6.15 7.21
CA SER A 460 -9.47 -5.75 6.19
C SER A 460 -8.09 -6.41 6.33
N VAL A 461 -7.89 -7.23 7.36
CA VAL A 461 -6.64 -7.94 7.62
C VAL A 461 -6.57 -9.20 6.77
N ALA A 462 -5.47 -9.37 6.04
CA ALA A 462 -5.22 -10.48 5.13
C ALA A 462 -5.28 -11.85 5.84
N ILE A 463 -5.63 -12.89 5.08
CA ILE A 463 -5.78 -14.26 5.61
C ILE A 463 -4.43 -14.83 6.06
N GLY A 464 -3.35 -14.48 5.37
CA GLY A 464 -2.01 -15.01 5.63
C GLY A 464 -1.12 -15.01 4.39
N TYR A 465 -0.12 -15.88 4.38
CA TYR A 465 0.84 -16.01 3.28
C TYR A 465 0.60 -17.30 2.49
N TYR A 466 0.53 -17.16 1.16
CA TYR A 466 0.31 -18.26 0.21
C TYR A 466 1.41 -19.32 0.33
N ASN A 467 1.01 -20.60 0.39
CA ASN A 467 1.90 -21.75 0.57
C ASN A 467 2.89 -21.63 1.75
N ASN A 468 2.55 -20.84 2.78
CA ASN A 468 3.42 -20.64 3.92
C ASN A 468 2.63 -20.71 5.25
N PRO A 469 2.15 -21.90 5.64
CA PRO A 469 1.33 -22.08 6.84
C PRO A 469 2.10 -21.76 8.13
N GLU A 470 3.41 -22.00 8.18
CA GLU A 470 4.24 -21.61 9.32
C GLU A 470 4.25 -20.09 9.48
N LYS A 471 4.55 -19.32 8.42
CA LYS A 471 4.46 -17.85 8.48
C LYS A 471 3.05 -17.30 8.63
N THR A 472 2.03 -18.09 8.29
CA THR A 472 0.62 -17.74 8.48
C THR A 472 0.16 -17.99 9.92
N LYS A 473 0.65 -19.06 10.55
CA LYS A 473 0.48 -19.34 11.98
C LYS A 473 1.32 -18.39 12.85
N ILE A 474 2.37 -17.80 12.27
CA ILE A 474 3.12 -16.69 12.87
C ILE A 474 2.27 -15.40 12.74
N GLY A 475 1.15 -15.36 13.44
CA GLY A 475 0.98 -14.26 14.39
C GLY A 475 1.96 -14.61 15.52
N ILE A 476 3.04 -13.85 15.63
CA ILE A 476 4.12 -14.12 16.59
C ILE A 476 3.49 -14.17 17.99
N SER A 477 3.31 -15.36 18.55
CA SER A 477 3.37 -15.48 19.99
C SER A 477 4.86 -15.46 20.32
N ASP A 478 5.31 -14.34 20.88
CA ASP A 478 6.67 -14.22 21.38
C ASP A 478 6.99 -15.43 22.27
N GLY A 479 7.97 -16.23 21.84
CA GLY A 479 8.98 -16.58 22.82
C GLY A 479 9.70 -15.29 23.16
N ASP A 480 10.03 -15.07 24.43
CA ASP A 480 10.91 -13.97 24.82
C ASP A 480 12.14 -13.89 23.88
N ILE A 481 12.73 -12.70 23.75
CA ILE A 481 13.89 -12.50 22.86
C ILE A 481 15.00 -13.53 23.12
N GLU A 482 15.09 -14.02 24.35
CA GLU A 482 15.99 -15.06 24.80
C GLU A 482 15.68 -16.42 24.14
N SER A 483 14.42 -16.86 24.12
CA SER A 483 13.95 -18.06 23.44
C SER A 483 14.15 -17.97 21.93
N LEU A 484 13.92 -16.81 21.32
CA LEU A 484 14.16 -16.60 19.88
C LEU A 484 15.65 -16.63 19.54
N CYS A 485 16.51 -16.03 20.36
CA CYS A 485 17.96 -16.05 20.18
C CYS A 485 18.55 -17.46 20.38
N ASN A 486 17.92 -18.27 21.22
CA ASN A 486 18.30 -19.67 21.47
C ASN A 486 17.68 -20.67 20.46
N ASN A 487 16.79 -20.22 19.57
CA ASN A 487 16.16 -21.08 18.58
C ASN A 487 17.12 -21.39 17.41
N LYS A 488 17.40 -22.68 17.19
CA LYS A 488 18.33 -23.16 16.16
C LYS A 488 17.89 -22.84 14.73
N ASP A 489 16.59 -22.81 14.46
CA ASP A 489 16.05 -22.47 13.15
C ASP A 489 16.18 -20.97 12.86
N MET A 490 16.01 -20.13 13.89
CA MET A 490 16.23 -18.68 13.79
C MET A 490 17.71 -18.34 13.57
N VAL A 491 18.62 -18.94 14.33
CA VAL A 491 20.08 -18.78 14.13
C VAL A 491 20.48 -19.21 12.71
N SER A 492 19.91 -20.31 12.21
CA SER A 492 20.17 -20.82 10.85
C SER A 492 19.63 -19.87 9.77
N ALA A 493 18.44 -19.30 9.97
CA ALA A 493 17.86 -18.33 9.05
C ALA A 493 18.70 -17.05 8.95
N VAL A 494 19.12 -16.48 10.09
CA VAL A 494 19.98 -15.28 10.11
C VAL A 494 21.34 -15.55 9.48
N LEU A 495 21.95 -16.71 9.76
CA LEU A 495 23.23 -17.09 9.16
C LEU A 495 23.13 -17.19 7.63
N LYS A 496 22.05 -17.79 7.12
CA LYS A 496 21.78 -17.90 5.69
C LYS A 496 21.64 -16.50 5.05
N ASP A 497 21.01 -15.58 5.76
CA ASP A 497 20.81 -14.21 5.30
C ASP A 497 22.13 -13.43 5.25
N VAL A 498 22.98 -13.59 6.28
CA VAL A 498 24.36 -13.07 6.29
C VAL A 498 25.14 -13.63 5.09
N HIS A 499 25.09 -14.94 4.84
CA HIS A 499 25.76 -15.57 3.71
C HIS A 499 25.28 -15.01 2.37
N SER A 500 23.97 -14.87 2.19
CA SER A 500 23.38 -14.26 1.00
C SER A 500 23.90 -12.84 0.78
N HIS A 501 23.93 -12.02 1.85
CA HIS A 501 24.34 -10.63 1.76
C HIS A 501 25.82 -10.45 1.40
N VAL A 502 26.69 -11.31 1.91
CA VAL A 502 28.16 -11.21 1.72
C VAL A 502 28.68 -12.03 0.54
N ASN A 503 27.84 -12.87 -0.08
CA ASN A 503 28.23 -13.70 -1.22
C ASN A 503 28.76 -12.83 -2.37
N GLY A 504 29.98 -13.12 -2.84
CA GLY A 504 30.65 -12.36 -3.89
C GLY A 504 31.23 -11.00 -3.45
N LYS A 505 31.04 -10.57 -2.20
CA LYS A 505 31.58 -9.31 -1.66
C LYS A 505 32.79 -9.50 -0.76
N LEU A 506 32.90 -10.65 -0.10
CA LEU A 506 33.96 -10.97 0.86
C LEU A 506 34.71 -12.24 0.45
N GLN A 507 35.97 -12.37 0.86
CA GLN A 507 36.74 -13.59 0.69
C GLN A 507 36.18 -14.70 1.58
N LYS A 508 36.37 -15.97 1.18
CA LYS A 508 35.83 -17.13 1.93
C LYS A 508 36.24 -17.18 3.41
N VAL A 509 37.39 -16.59 3.75
CA VAL A 509 37.92 -16.52 5.13
C VAL A 509 37.28 -15.42 5.97
N GLU A 510 36.61 -14.46 5.35
CA GLU A 510 35.95 -13.31 5.99
C GLU A 510 34.46 -13.58 6.27
N VAL A 511 33.92 -14.69 5.77
CA VAL A 511 32.50 -15.06 5.92
C VAL A 511 32.31 -15.89 7.20
N PRO A 512 31.50 -15.43 8.17
CA PRO A 512 31.22 -16.18 9.39
C PRO A 512 30.57 -17.53 9.10
N ARG A 513 31.09 -18.63 9.67
CA ARG A 513 30.52 -19.98 9.47
C ARG A 513 29.47 -20.38 10.50
N LYS A 514 29.54 -19.78 11.69
CA LYS A 514 28.57 -19.91 12.77
C LYS A 514 28.36 -18.52 13.36
N ILE A 515 27.18 -18.27 13.92
CA ILE A 515 26.84 -17.04 14.62
C ILE A 515 26.09 -17.38 15.90
N LEU A 516 26.14 -16.47 16.86
CA LEU A 516 25.30 -16.48 18.06
C LEU A 516 24.43 -15.23 18.00
N LEU A 517 23.13 -15.40 18.27
CA LEU A 517 22.22 -14.29 18.47
C LEU A 517 22.21 -13.94 19.95
N CYS A 518 22.46 -12.68 20.30
CA CYS A 518 22.47 -12.24 21.68
C CYS A 518 21.14 -11.53 22.00
N PRO A 519 20.39 -11.97 23.03
CA PRO A 519 19.17 -11.31 23.45
C PRO A 519 19.42 -9.97 24.15
N GLU A 520 20.61 -9.79 24.74
CA GLU A 520 20.99 -8.57 25.45
C GLU A 520 21.34 -7.43 24.48
N ALA A 521 20.65 -6.29 24.62
CA ALA A 521 20.97 -5.07 23.89
C ALA A 521 22.30 -4.45 24.37
N TRP A 522 23.19 -4.13 23.43
CA TRP A 522 24.47 -3.49 23.74
C TRP A 522 24.30 -1.98 23.87
N THR A 523 24.39 -1.47 25.09
CA THR A 523 24.20 -0.05 25.41
C THR A 523 25.42 0.51 26.14
N PRO A 524 25.59 1.84 26.23
CA PRO A 524 26.66 2.42 27.03
C PRO A 524 26.56 1.99 28.51
N ALA A 525 25.34 1.81 29.01
CA ALA A 525 25.04 1.36 30.37
C ALA A 525 25.48 -0.10 30.64
N THR A 526 25.39 -0.99 29.65
CA THR A 526 25.94 -2.37 29.78
C THR A 526 27.46 -2.41 29.65
N GLY A 527 28.10 -1.28 29.33
CA GLY A 527 29.56 -1.17 29.21
C GLY A 527 30.13 -1.83 27.95
N LEU A 528 29.28 -2.37 27.07
CA LEU A 528 29.66 -3.06 25.84
C LEU A 528 29.95 -2.10 24.67
N VAL A 529 29.40 -0.89 24.73
CA VAL A 529 29.69 0.20 23.79
C VAL A 529 30.12 1.47 24.52
N THR A 530 30.73 2.41 23.79
CA THR A 530 30.98 3.77 24.29
C THR A 530 29.70 4.61 24.25
N GLU A 531 29.69 5.78 24.91
CA GLU A 531 28.59 6.77 24.80
C GLU A 531 28.30 7.19 23.35
N ALA A 532 29.28 7.05 22.44
CA ALA A 532 29.12 7.27 21.01
C ALA A 532 28.77 5.97 20.24
N LEU A 533 28.27 4.95 20.92
CA LEU A 533 27.86 3.63 20.40
C LEU A 533 28.97 2.86 19.66
N LYS A 534 30.25 3.15 19.94
CA LYS A 534 31.37 2.37 19.39
C LYS A 534 31.59 1.10 20.20
N LEU A 535 31.76 -0.04 19.53
CA LEU A 535 32.00 -1.35 20.17
C LEU A 535 33.26 -1.34 21.04
N LYS A 536 33.12 -1.68 22.32
CA LYS A 536 34.25 -1.94 23.22
C LYS A 536 34.67 -3.40 23.06
N ARG A 537 35.35 -3.70 21.94
CA ARG A 537 35.68 -5.07 21.50
C ARG A 537 36.29 -5.95 22.59
N LYS A 538 37.27 -5.46 23.35
CA LYS A 538 37.90 -6.23 24.45
C LYS A 538 36.93 -6.60 25.58
N THR A 539 35.96 -5.75 25.87
CA THR A 539 34.93 -5.99 26.89
C THR A 539 33.93 -7.02 26.39
N ILE A 540 33.46 -6.87 25.14
CA ILE A 540 32.57 -7.83 24.48
C ILE A 540 33.24 -9.21 24.42
N GLU A 541 34.47 -9.29 23.94
CA GLU A 541 35.23 -10.53 23.80
C GLU A 541 35.52 -11.21 25.16
N LYS A 542 35.60 -10.43 26.25
CA LYS A 542 35.74 -10.98 27.61
C LYS A 542 34.41 -11.51 28.14
N GLN A 543 33.30 -10.79 27.90
CA GLN A 543 31.97 -11.15 28.38
C GLN A 543 31.40 -12.38 27.65
N PHE A 544 31.63 -12.48 26.34
CA PHE A 544 31.12 -13.59 25.51
C PHE A 544 32.18 -14.65 25.19
N ARG A 545 33.27 -14.72 25.98
CA ARG A 545 34.42 -15.60 25.68
C ARG A 545 34.00 -17.06 25.54
N GLU A 546 33.23 -17.55 26.49
CA GLU A 546 32.82 -18.95 26.58
C GLU A 546 31.96 -19.35 25.37
N GLN A 547 31.01 -18.52 24.98
CA GLN A 547 30.15 -18.76 23.82
C GLN A 547 30.92 -18.63 22.50
N ILE A 548 31.87 -17.69 22.42
CA ILE A 548 32.76 -17.58 21.25
C ILE A 548 33.61 -18.86 21.11
N ASP A 549 34.17 -19.36 22.22
CA ASP A 549 34.97 -20.59 22.22
C ASP A 549 34.12 -21.81 21.83
N GLU A 550 32.85 -21.89 22.29
CA GLU A 550 31.89 -22.92 21.88
C GLU A 550 31.58 -22.89 20.38
N LEU A 551 31.46 -21.70 19.78
CA LEU A 551 31.31 -21.58 18.32
C LEU A 551 32.54 -22.10 17.57
N TYR A 552 33.74 -21.98 18.13
CA TYR A 552 34.97 -22.46 17.50
C TYR A 552 35.27 -23.95 17.74
N SER A 553 34.65 -24.55 18.76
CA SER A 553 34.63 -26.02 18.96
C SER A 553 33.74 -26.72 17.93
#